data_AF-A0AAU7VQG1-F1
#
_entry.id   AF-A0AAU7VQG1-F1
#
_cell.length_a   1.000
_cell.length_b   1.000
_cell.length_c   1.000
_cell.angle_alpha   90.00
_cell.angle_beta   90.00
_cell.angle_gamma   90.00
#
_symmetry.space_group_name_H-M   'P 1'
#
loop_
_entity.id
_entity.type
_entity.pdbx_description
1 polymer ?
#
loop_
_entity_poly.entity_id
_entity_poly.type
_entity_poly.pdbx_seq_one_letter_code
_entity_poly.pdbx_strand_id
1 'polypeptide(L)'
;MKKFLIMAVVSVMALGLFAGCSGESMYEDGTYVAYSTDNNWRGYLETTVVIEDDEIVSIDVTEYNNLGEVKDYASYGSEEAGFTGETLEEAHTTVAQNIIDSNSTDVDGFTGATSSSDKIVDAVEAALAKADGSAEGEYFDGSFFGEYSSYSEDRETTTYYTAVVTVENDSIVDVELREFQKPDGEEVIEKDEEYAEGTPFEGEWQEAVAEMPGRFVEADAAEVEVFTGATSSSEGWMQAVEKALERASIN
;
A
#
# COMPACT_ATOMS: atom_id res chain seq x y z
N MET A 1 -23.07 25.94 26.61
CA MET A 1 -21.77 25.38 27.05
C MET A 1 -22.08 24.13 27.86
N LYS A 2 -22.03 22.94 27.21
CA LYS A 2 -21.10 21.83 27.52
C LYS A 2 -20.99 21.61 29.06
N LYS A 3 -21.38 20.47 29.62
CA LYS A 3 -20.73 19.16 29.40
C LYS A 3 -21.65 17.99 29.79
N PHE A 4 -21.60 16.96 28.94
CA PHE A 4 -22.04 15.60 29.17
C PHE A 4 -20.99 14.81 29.98
N LEU A 5 -21.41 13.62 30.41
CA LEU A 5 -20.65 12.39 30.70
C LEU A 5 -20.18 12.13 32.14
N ILE A 6 -20.92 11.23 32.81
CA ILE A 6 -20.39 10.23 33.73
C ILE A 6 -21.07 8.92 33.36
N MET A 7 -20.33 7.96 32.81
CA MET A 7 -20.70 6.55 32.87
C MET A 7 -19.41 5.75 33.06
N ALA A 8 -19.22 5.29 34.30
CA ALA A 8 -18.09 4.45 34.69
C ALA A 8 -18.34 3.03 34.18
N VAL A 9 -17.39 2.52 33.38
CA VAL A 9 -17.30 1.10 33.03
C VAL A 9 -16.71 0.36 34.24
N VAL A 10 -17.48 -0.55 34.83
CA VAL A 10 -16.99 -1.46 35.86
C VAL A 10 -16.50 -2.72 35.16
N SER A 11 -15.17 -2.86 35.07
CA SER A 11 -14.52 -4.11 34.67
C SER A 11 -14.51 -5.07 35.87
N VAL A 12 -15.23 -6.19 35.75
CA VAL A 12 -15.13 -7.32 36.68
C VAL A 12 -14.36 -8.42 35.96
N MET A 13 -13.06 -8.51 36.25
CA MET A 13 -12.19 -9.59 35.80
C MET A 13 -12.41 -10.78 36.74
N ALA A 14 -13.22 -11.76 36.31
CA ALA A 14 -13.39 -13.03 36.99
C ALA A 14 -12.42 -14.06 36.38
N LEU A 15 -11.37 -14.42 37.13
CA LEU A 15 -10.48 -15.54 36.79
C LEU A 15 -11.24 -16.87 36.90
N GLY A 16 -11.56 -17.46 35.76
CA GLY A 16 -11.99 -18.85 35.63
C GLY A 16 -10.84 -19.71 35.08
N LEU A 17 -10.24 -20.54 35.93
CA LEU A 17 -9.31 -21.60 35.52
C LEU A 17 -10.10 -22.70 34.80
N PHE A 18 -10.03 -22.74 33.47
CA PHE A 18 -10.37 -23.93 32.69
C PHE A 18 -9.09 -24.57 32.15
N ALA A 19 -8.77 -25.74 32.69
CA ALA A 19 -7.86 -26.68 32.05
C ALA A 19 -8.59 -27.29 30.84
N GLY A 20 -8.48 -26.63 29.68
CA GLY A 20 -8.85 -27.17 28.38
C GLY A 20 -7.61 -27.72 27.68
N CYS A 21 -7.76 -28.77 26.88
CA CYS A 21 -6.73 -29.21 25.94
C CYS A 21 -6.41 -28.05 24.99
N SER A 22 -5.43 -27.22 25.31
CA SER A 22 -4.96 -26.18 24.40
C SER A 22 -4.02 -26.84 23.40
N GLY A 23 -4.51 -27.13 22.19
CA GLY A 23 -3.65 -26.91 21.03
C GLY A 23 -3.15 -25.47 21.14
N GLU A 24 -1.86 -25.25 20.91
CA GLU A 24 -1.34 -23.88 20.81
C GLU A 24 -2.13 -23.17 19.71
N SER A 25 -2.65 -21.96 20.00
CA SER A 25 -3.31 -21.11 19.02
C SER A 25 -2.34 -20.88 17.87
N MET A 26 -2.81 -20.99 16.63
CA MET A 26 -2.00 -20.68 15.46
C MET A 26 -1.83 -19.16 15.30
N TYR A 27 -2.90 -18.41 15.52
CA TYR A 27 -2.95 -16.97 15.36
C TYR A 27 -3.28 -16.30 16.69
N GLU A 28 -2.67 -15.16 16.95
CA GLU A 28 -3.14 -14.25 17.98
C GLU A 28 -4.42 -13.56 17.50
N ASP A 29 -5.42 -13.45 18.39
CA ASP A 29 -6.65 -12.73 18.08
C ASP A 29 -6.36 -11.24 17.87
N GLY A 30 -6.96 -10.65 16.82
CA GLY A 30 -6.69 -9.26 16.53
C GLY A 30 -7.26 -8.73 15.22
N THR A 31 -6.85 -7.50 14.91
CA THR A 31 -7.12 -6.85 13.64
C THR A 31 -5.79 -6.46 13.03
N TYR A 32 -5.51 -6.97 11.83
CA TYR A 32 -4.22 -6.88 11.16
C TYR A 32 -4.39 -6.11 9.85
N VAL A 33 -3.64 -5.02 9.70
CA VAL A 33 -3.54 -4.27 8.44
C VAL A 33 -2.26 -4.68 7.73
N ALA A 34 -2.39 -5.04 6.46
CA ALA A 34 -1.27 -5.42 5.60
C ALA A 34 -1.48 -4.93 4.17
N TYR A 35 -0.39 -4.89 3.41
CA TYR A 35 -0.35 -4.42 2.04
C TYR A 35 0.19 -5.53 1.14
N SER A 36 -0.21 -5.53 -0.13
CA SER A 36 0.43 -6.41 -1.12
C SER A 36 1.93 -6.12 -1.20
N THR A 37 2.73 -7.15 -1.39
CA THR A 37 4.19 -7.16 -1.39
C THR A 37 4.80 -7.31 -2.80
N ASP A 38 4.00 -7.61 -3.83
CA ASP A 38 4.46 -7.62 -5.24
C ASP A 38 3.82 -6.47 -6.04
N ASN A 39 4.20 -5.24 -5.71
CA ASN A 39 3.67 -4.04 -6.37
C ASN A 39 4.52 -3.56 -7.53
N ASN A 40 3.84 -2.93 -8.47
CA ASN A 40 4.42 -2.23 -9.59
C ASN A 40 3.58 -0.98 -9.90
N TRP A 41 3.84 -0.35 -11.03
CA TRP A 41 3.13 0.86 -11.48
C TRP A 41 1.64 0.70 -11.80
N ARG A 42 1.00 -0.44 -11.46
CA ARG A 42 -0.45 -0.65 -11.55
C ARG A 42 -1.19 -0.38 -10.23
N GLY A 43 -0.44 0.01 -9.20
CA GLY A 43 -0.95 0.29 -7.86
C GLY A 43 -0.76 -0.88 -6.90
N TYR A 44 -1.39 -0.77 -5.73
CA TYR A 44 -1.22 -1.67 -4.59
C TYR A 44 -2.57 -1.93 -3.91
N LEU A 45 -2.60 -2.89 -2.99
CA LEU A 45 -3.79 -3.29 -2.26
C LEU A 45 -3.52 -3.28 -0.76
N GLU A 46 -4.52 -2.84 0.02
CA GLU A 46 -4.55 -2.90 1.48
C GLU A 46 -5.64 -3.86 1.92
N THR A 47 -5.34 -4.70 2.91
CA THR A 47 -6.33 -5.54 3.60
C THR A 47 -6.37 -5.26 5.09
N THR A 48 -7.58 -5.21 5.65
CA THR A 48 -7.79 -5.31 7.10
C THR A 48 -8.40 -6.67 7.41
N VAL A 49 -7.68 -7.53 8.13
CA VAL A 49 -8.06 -8.90 8.47
C VAL A 49 -8.37 -9.00 9.96
N VAL A 50 -9.54 -9.54 10.31
CA VAL A 50 -9.93 -9.81 11.71
C VAL A 50 -9.83 -11.31 11.98
N ILE A 51 -9.14 -11.66 13.06
CA ILE A 51 -8.94 -13.04 13.49
C ILE A 51 -9.48 -13.21 14.92
N GLU A 52 -10.30 -14.25 15.13
CA GLU A 52 -10.83 -14.64 16.44
C GLU A 52 -10.81 -16.17 16.55
N ASP A 53 -10.28 -16.71 17.66
CA ASP A 53 -10.25 -18.15 17.94
C ASP A 53 -9.63 -18.99 16.80
N ASP A 54 -8.51 -18.53 16.22
CA ASP A 54 -7.83 -19.10 15.03
C ASP A 54 -8.64 -19.05 13.70
N GLU A 55 -9.75 -18.32 13.66
CA GLU A 55 -10.60 -18.15 12.47
C GLU A 55 -10.49 -16.75 11.87
N ILE A 56 -10.39 -16.66 10.54
CA ILE A 56 -10.51 -15.41 9.79
C ILE A 56 -11.98 -15.00 9.75
N VAL A 57 -12.34 -13.98 10.53
CA VAL A 57 -13.73 -13.53 10.70
C VAL A 57 -14.15 -12.55 9.60
N SER A 58 -13.25 -11.67 9.17
CA SER A 58 -13.53 -10.70 8.12
C SER A 58 -12.27 -10.23 7.40
N ILE A 59 -12.44 -9.87 6.14
CA ILE A 59 -11.41 -9.24 5.30
C ILE A 59 -12.04 -8.04 4.60
N ASP A 60 -11.55 -6.85 4.90
CA ASP A 60 -11.86 -5.63 4.14
C ASP A 60 -10.73 -5.37 3.14
N VAL A 61 -11.08 -5.09 1.88
CA VAL A 61 -10.14 -4.90 0.77
C VAL A 61 -10.26 -3.48 0.22
N THR A 62 -9.14 -2.77 0.09
CA THR A 62 -9.06 -1.50 -0.64
C THR A 62 -7.92 -1.54 -1.65
N GLU A 63 -8.22 -1.36 -2.93
CA GLU A 63 -7.20 -1.31 -4.00
C GLU A 63 -6.99 0.13 -4.49
N TYR A 64 -5.74 0.51 -4.72
CA TYR A 64 -5.30 1.85 -5.10
C TYR A 64 -4.64 1.84 -6.48
N ASN A 65 -4.74 2.94 -7.21
CA ASN A 65 -4.03 3.16 -8.46
C ASN A 65 -2.58 3.65 -8.21
N ASN A 66 -1.86 3.96 -9.27
CA ASN A 66 -0.48 4.45 -9.21
C ASN A 66 -0.33 5.91 -8.74
N LEU A 67 -1.42 6.59 -8.40
CA LEU A 67 -1.42 7.92 -7.79
C LEU A 67 -1.81 7.87 -6.30
N GLY A 68 -2.01 6.65 -5.75
CA GLY A 68 -2.53 6.42 -4.41
C GLY A 68 -4.02 6.76 -4.24
N GLU A 69 -4.76 6.88 -5.34
CA GLU A 69 -6.20 7.08 -5.31
C GLU A 69 -6.89 5.71 -5.27
N VAL A 70 -7.95 5.57 -4.48
CA VAL A 70 -8.75 4.35 -4.42
C VAL A 70 -9.37 4.07 -5.81
N LYS A 71 -9.29 2.81 -6.27
CA LYS A 71 -9.96 2.34 -7.48
C LYS A 71 -11.47 2.27 -7.25
N ASP A 72 -12.15 3.38 -7.52
CA ASP A 72 -13.60 3.50 -7.35
C ASP A 72 -14.36 2.59 -8.34
N TYR A 73 -15.16 1.66 -7.84
CA TYR A 73 -15.91 0.70 -8.67
C TYR A 73 -16.88 1.36 -9.69
N ALA A 74 -17.39 2.55 -9.39
CA ALA A 74 -18.29 3.26 -10.30
C ALA A 74 -17.57 3.89 -11.50
N SER A 75 -16.25 4.09 -11.41
CA SER A 75 -15.46 4.78 -12.44
C SER A 75 -14.27 3.99 -12.96
N TYR A 76 -13.87 2.92 -12.29
CA TYR A 76 -12.71 2.13 -12.67
C TYR A 76 -13.02 1.22 -13.87
N GLY A 77 -12.08 1.18 -14.82
CA GLY A 77 -12.19 0.39 -16.03
C GLY A 77 -13.25 0.91 -17.00
N SER A 78 -13.52 0.11 -18.04
CA SER A 78 -14.58 0.38 -19.01
C SER A 78 -14.98 -0.92 -19.71
N GLU A 79 -16.21 -0.97 -20.24
CA GLU A 79 -16.64 -2.11 -21.06
C GLU A 79 -15.70 -2.33 -22.27
N GLU A 80 -15.14 -1.26 -22.83
CA GLU A 80 -14.21 -1.32 -23.95
C GLU A 80 -12.87 -1.98 -23.54
N ALA A 81 -12.39 -1.71 -22.32
CA ALA A 81 -11.20 -2.36 -21.78
C ALA A 81 -11.42 -3.83 -21.41
N GLY A 82 -12.67 -4.32 -21.45
CA GLY A 82 -13.03 -5.68 -21.06
C GLY A 82 -12.91 -5.94 -19.56
N PHE A 83 -12.83 -4.88 -18.75
CA PHE A 83 -12.77 -4.93 -17.30
C PHE A 83 -13.46 -3.71 -16.71
N THR A 84 -14.42 -3.92 -15.81
CA THR A 84 -15.20 -2.85 -15.17
C THR A 84 -14.98 -2.87 -13.66
N GLY A 85 -15.34 -1.77 -12.99
CA GLY A 85 -15.32 -1.75 -11.53
C GLY A 85 -16.32 -2.71 -10.88
N GLU A 86 -17.38 -3.13 -11.57
CA GLU A 86 -18.24 -4.24 -11.12
C GLU A 86 -17.46 -5.57 -11.09
N THR A 87 -16.63 -5.84 -12.10
CA THR A 87 -15.74 -7.02 -12.10
C THR A 87 -14.73 -6.93 -10.95
N LEU A 88 -14.23 -5.73 -10.65
CA LEU A 88 -13.32 -5.50 -9.53
C LEU A 88 -13.99 -5.78 -8.17
N GLU A 89 -15.20 -5.23 -7.98
CA GLU A 89 -16.00 -5.43 -6.77
C GLU A 89 -16.35 -6.91 -6.55
N GLU A 90 -16.77 -7.61 -7.61
CA GLU A 90 -17.05 -9.04 -7.59
C GLU A 90 -15.79 -9.86 -7.22
N ALA A 91 -14.64 -9.50 -7.80
CA ALA A 91 -13.37 -10.15 -7.49
C ALA A 91 -12.97 -9.96 -6.03
N HIS A 92 -13.01 -8.72 -5.53
CA HIS A 92 -12.68 -8.41 -4.14
C HIS A 92 -13.55 -9.22 -3.17
N THR A 93 -14.87 -9.19 -3.38
CA THR A 93 -15.83 -9.88 -2.52
C THR A 93 -15.66 -11.40 -2.59
N THR A 94 -15.51 -11.95 -3.81
CA THR A 94 -15.46 -13.41 -4.01
C THR A 94 -14.17 -14.00 -3.43
N VAL A 95 -13.02 -13.39 -3.70
CA VAL A 95 -11.73 -13.91 -3.19
C VAL A 95 -11.67 -13.80 -1.68
N ALA A 96 -12.06 -12.66 -1.10
CA ALA A 96 -12.12 -12.48 0.36
C ALA A 96 -13.06 -13.51 1.02
N GLN A 97 -14.25 -13.73 0.47
CA GLN A 97 -15.19 -14.70 1.03
C GLN A 97 -14.66 -16.14 0.92
N ASN A 98 -14.00 -16.50 -0.18
CA ASN A 98 -13.40 -17.82 -0.33
C ASN A 98 -12.30 -18.07 0.71
N ILE A 99 -11.49 -17.05 1.03
CA ILE A 99 -10.46 -17.14 2.08
C ILE A 99 -11.11 -17.35 3.44
N ILE A 100 -12.14 -16.55 3.77
CA ILE A 100 -12.91 -16.68 5.03
C ILE A 100 -13.53 -18.07 5.15
N ASP A 101 -14.25 -18.53 4.12
CA ASP A 101 -14.98 -19.81 4.14
C ASP A 101 -14.03 -21.02 4.26
N SER A 102 -12.82 -20.91 3.72
CA SER A 102 -11.81 -21.97 3.77
C SER A 102 -10.82 -21.84 4.94
N ASN A 103 -10.81 -20.69 5.63
CA ASN A 103 -9.80 -20.28 6.59
C ASN A 103 -8.36 -20.47 6.06
N SER A 104 -8.14 -20.15 4.78
CA SER A 104 -6.92 -20.46 4.04
C SER A 104 -6.72 -19.51 2.86
N THR A 105 -5.47 -19.19 2.53
CA THR A 105 -5.10 -18.36 1.36
C THR A 105 -4.95 -19.19 0.07
N ASP A 106 -4.96 -20.53 0.17
CA ASP A 106 -4.99 -21.46 -0.97
C ASP A 106 -6.39 -21.49 -1.62
N VAL A 107 -6.72 -20.42 -2.34
CA VAL A 107 -8.00 -20.24 -3.05
C VAL A 107 -7.78 -19.95 -4.53
N ASP A 108 -8.76 -20.29 -5.37
CA ASP A 108 -8.74 -19.90 -6.78
C ASP A 108 -8.97 -18.38 -6.92
N GLY A 109 -8.18 -17.75 -7.79
CA GLY A 109 -8.38 -16.34 -8.16
C GLY A 109 -9.63 -16.11 -9.02
N PHE A 110 -10.03 -14.85 -9.17
CA PHE A 110 -11.19 -14.46 -9.95
C PHE A 110 -10.83 -14.25 -11.44
N THR A 111 -11.57 -14.91 -12.33
CA THR A 111 -11.32 -14.80 -13.78
C THR A 111 -11.58 -13.37 -14.27
N GLY A 112 -10.58 -12.77 -14.91
CA GLY A 112 -10.64 -11.37 -15.37
C GLY A 112 -10.04 -10.38 -14.38
N ALA A 113 -9.79 -10.78 -13.13
CA ALA A 113 -9.21 -9.95 -12.08
C ALA A 113 -8.01 -10.64 -11.40
N THR A 114 -7.21 -11.38 -12.16
CA THR A 114 -6.08 -12.17 -11.63
C THR A 114 -5.13 -11.32 -10.80
N SER A 115 -4.70 -10.17 -11.32
CA SER A 115 -3.78 -9.28 -10.59
C SER A 115 -4.34 -8.77 -9.26
N SER A 116 -5.65 -8.52 -9.16
CA SER A 116 -6.27 -8.08 -7.90
C SER A 116 -6.45 -9.27 -6.95
N SER A 117 -6.76 -10.46 -7.49
CA SER A 117 -6.88 -11.70 -6.71
C SER A 117 -5.56 -12.07 -6.05
N ASP A 118 -4.47 -12.04 -6.82
CA ASP A 118 -3.12 -12.33 -6.33
C ASP A 118 -2.73 -11.34 -5.21
N LYS A 119 -3.05 -10.04 -5.37
CA LYS A 119 -2.81 -9.00 -4.36
C LYS A 119 -3.62 -9.19 -3.07
N ILE A 120 -4.86 -9.68 -3.16
CA ILE A 120 -5.67 -10.00 -1.98
C ILE A 120 -5.03 -11.15 -1.21
N VAL A 121 -4.68 -12.24 -1.91
CA VAL A 121 -4.05 -13.42 -1.31
C VAL A 121 -2.76 -13.01 -0.62
N ASP A 122 -1.87 -12.32 -1.32
CA ASP A 122 -0.57 -11.83 -0.84
C ASP A 122 -0.71 -10.90 0.39
N ALA A 123 -1.60 -9.90 0.34
CA ALA A 123 -1.83 -9.01 1.48
C ALA A 123 -2.42 -9.74 2.70
N VAL A 124 -3.31 -10.73 2.50
CA VAL A 124 -3.84 -11.56 3.59
C VAL A 124 -2.74 -12.45 4.17
N GLU A 125 -1.88 -13.04 3.35
CA GLU A 125 -0.72 -13.81 3.83
C GLU A 125 0.20 -12.97 4.72
N ALA A 126 0.48 -11.73 4.33
CA ALA A 126 1.22 -10.79 5.17
C ALA A 126 0.48 -10.48 6.49
N ALA A 127 -0.84 -10.33 6.47
CA ALA A 127 -1.63 -10.13 7.69
C ALA A 127 -1.60 -11.35 8.62
N LEU A 128 -1.70 -12.57 8.07
CA LEU A 128 -1.61 -13.82 8.82
C LEU A 128 -0.21 -14.01 9.42
N ALA A 129 0.84 -13.65 8.69
CA ALA A 129 2.21 -13.69 9.19
C ALA A 129 2.45 -12.73 10.37
N LYS A 130 1.76 -11.57 10.40
CA LYS A 130 1.72 -10.70 11.59
C LYS A 130 0.99 -11.38 12.75
N ALA A 131 -0.07 -12.13 12.46
CA ALA A 131 -0.94 -12.74 13.46
C ALA A 131 -0.35 -13.98 14.14
N ASP A 132 0.36 -14.83 13.40
CA ASP A 132 1.06 -16.00 13.96
C ASP A 132 2.48 -15.68 14.46
N GLY A 133 2.95 -14.45 14.25
CA GLY A 133 4.29 -14.00 14.63
C GLY A 133 5.41 -14.63 13.81
N SER A 134 5.11 -15.18 12.62
CA SER A 134 6.12 -15.72 11.70
C SER A 134 6.81 -14.63 10.87
N ALA A 135 6.24 -13.42 10.81
CA ALA A 135 6.91 -12.25 10.24
C ALA A 135 8.10 -11.83 11.13
N GLU A 136 9.29 -11.86 10.55
CA GLU A 136 10.56 -11.54 11.22
C GLU A 136 11.20 -10.32 10.55
N GLY A 137 11.88 -9.49 11.33
CA GLY A 137 12.54 -8.27 10.84
C GLY A 137 11.77 -6.99 11.16
N GLU A 138 12.18 -5.91 10.50
CA GLU A 138 11.50 -4.62 10.50
C GLU A 138 10.47 -4.55 9.36
N TYR A 139 10.82 -5.11 8.20
CA TYR A 139 10.05 -5.02 6.97
C TYR A 139 9.77 -6.40 6.37
N PHE A 140 8.61 -6.54 5.71
CA PHE A 140 8.39 -7.64 4.78
C PHE A 140 9.31 -7.49 3.56
N ASP A 141 9.79 -8.62 3.05
CA ASP A 141 10.43 -8.68 1.74
C ASP A 141 9.40 -8.44 0.64
N GLY A 142 9.77 -7.69 -0.39
CA GLY A 142 8.91 -7.39 -1.54
C GLY A 142 9.06 -5.97 -2.06
N SER A 143 8.23 -5.63 -3.05
CA SER A 143 8.11 -4.31 -3.65
C SER A 143 6.87 -3.57 -3.12
N PHE A 144 7.10 -2.46 -2.44
CA PHE A 144 6.06 -1.64 -1.80
C PHE A 144 5.87 -0.33 -2.55
N PHE A 145 4.62 0.01 -2.81
CA PHE A 145 4.27 1.28 -3.44
C PHE A 145 4.19 2.38 -2.38
N GLY A 146 4.68 3.56 -2.70
CA GLY A 146 4.53 4.76 -1.88
C GLY A 146 4.24 5.97 -2.74
N GLU A 147 3.49 6.91 -2.18
CA GLU A 147 3.09 8.12 -2.87
C GLU A 147 3.08 9.32 -1.93
N TYR A 148 3.29 10.48 -2.54
CA TYR A 148 3.11 11.78 -1.92
C TYR A 148 2.54 12.74 -2.96
N SER A 149 1.71 13.68 -2.53
CA SER A 149 1.22 14.73 -3.43
C SER A 149 1.28 16.10 -2.78
N SER A 150 1.49 17.11 -3.60
CA SER A 150 1.45 18.51 -3.17
C SER A 150 0.72 19.37 -4.20
N TYR A 151 -0.07 20.33 -3.72
CA TYR A 151 -0.80 21.27 -4.57
C TYR A 151 -0.09 22.62 -4.61
N SER A 152 0.06 23.18 -5.80
CA SER A 152 0.58 24.53 -6.03
C SER A 152 -0.54 25.48 -6.40
N GLU A 153 -0.89 26.40 -5.50
CA GLU A 153 -1.92 27.44 -5.78
C GLU A 153 -1.51 28.35 -6.95
N ASP A 154 -0.23 28.72 -7.06
CA ASP A 154 0.27 29.60 -8.13
C ASP A 154 0.17 28.97 -9.53
N ARG A 155 0.25 27.64 -9.60
CA ARG A 155 0.16 26.87 -10.87
C ARG A 155 -1.19 26.19 -11.04
N GLU A 156 -2.07 26.26 -10.05
CA GLU A 156 -3.33 25.51 -9.99
C GLU A 156 -3.13 24.04 -10.38
N THR A 157 -2.11 23.39 -9.81
CA THR A 157 -1.64 22.05 -10.22
C THR A 157 -1.28 21.20 -9.02
N THR A 158 -1.78 19.95 -9.00
CA THR A 158 -1.29 18.90 -8.08
C THR A 158 -0.12 18.17 -8.72
N THR A 159 0.98 18.03 -8.00
CA THR A 159 2.10 17.15 -8.38
C THR A 159 2.06 15.91 -7.49
N TYR A 160 2.15 14.74 -8.10
CA TYR A 160 2.27 13.45 -7.44
C TYR A 160 3.69 12.95 -7.62
N TYR A 161 4.28 12.47 -6.53
CA TYR A 161 5.58 11.83 -6.46
C TYR A 161 5.33 10.40 -6.01
N THR A 162 5.87 9.43 -6.74
CA THR A 162 5.59 8.02 -6.47
C THR A 162 6.87 7.23 -6.48
N ALA A 163 6.90 6.19 -5.65
CA ALA A 163 8.02 5.28 -5.49
C ALA A 163 7.53 3.84 -5.46
N VAL A 164 8.26 2.94 -6.12
CA VAL A 164 8.21 1.50 -5.84
C VAL A 164 9.54 1.16 -5.18
N VAL A 165 9.49 0.71 -3.93
CA VAL A 165 10.67 0.38 -3.12
C VAL A 165 10.73 -1.12 -2.92
N THR A 166 11.81 -1.75 -3.34
CA THR A 166 12.04 -3.18 -3.10
C THR A 166 12.90 -3.36 -1.86
N VAL A 167 12.39 -4.13 -0.90
CA VAL A 167 13.05 -4.49 0.34
C VAL A 167 13.39 -5.98 0.31
N GLU A 168 14.63 -6.31 0.68
CA GLU A 168 15.08 -7.69 0.89
C GLU A 168 15.92 -7.75 2.17
N ASN A 169 15.55 -8.62 3.11
CA ASN A 169 16.22 -8.83 4.39
C ASN A 169 16.42 -7.52 5.18
N ASP A 170 15.34 -6.75 5.36
CA ASP A 170 15.32 -5.44 6.03
C ASP A 170 16.11 -4.31 5.35
N SER A 171 16.60 -4.52 4.12
CA SER A 171 17.34 -3.49 3.37
C SER A 171 16.66 -3.11 2.06
N ILE A 172 16.73 -1.83 1.73
CA ILE A 172 16.31 -1.28 0.43
C ILE A 172 17.32 -1.74 -0.64
N VAL A 173 16.86 -2.54 -1.59
CA VAL A 173 17.70 -3.07 -2.67
C VAL A 173 17.44 -2.43 -4.03
N ASP A 174 16.26 -1.83 -4.22
CA ASP A 174 15.89 -1.12 -5.44
C ASP A 174 14.84 -0.04 -5.16
N VAL A 175 14.89 1.05 -5.94
CA VAL A 175 13.89 2.11 -5.90
C VAL A 175 13.60 2.57 -7.31
N GLU A 176 12.34 2.55 -7.72
CA GLU A 176 11.89 3.20 -8.95
C GLU A 176 11.07 4.44 -8.61
N LEU A 177 11.29 5.56 -9.30
CA LEU A 177 10.63 6.84 -9.03
C LEU A 177 9.87 7.34 -10.25
N ARG A 178 8.69 7.91 -10.03
CA ARG A 178 7.94 8.64 -11.06
C ARG A 178 7.34 9.93 -10.51
N GLU A 179 7.00 10.84 -11.42
CA GLU A 179 6.29 12.07 -11.11
C GLU A 179 5.14 12.27 -12.09
N PHE A 180 4.02 12.78 -11.57
CA PHE A 180 2.85 13.13 -12.36
C PHE A 180 2.38 14.54 -12.00
N GLN A 181 1.78 15.24 -12.95
CA GLN A 181 1.14 16.53 -12.74
C GLN A 181 -0.32 16.47 -13.18
N LYS A 182 -1.19 17.12 -12.41
CA LYS A 182 -2.60 17.28 -12.71
C LYS A 182 -2.97 18.75 -12.56
N PRO A 183 -2.91 19.53 -13.64
CA PRO A 183 -3.48 20.87 -13.66
C PRO A 183 -4.99 20.83 -13.40
N ASP A 184 -5.54 21.86 -12.76
CA ASP A 184 -6.95 21.91 -12.41
C ASP A 184 -7.84 21.85 -13.65
N GLY A 185 -8.74 20.86 -13.68
CA GLY A 185 -9.65 20.63 -14.80
C GLY A 185 -8.99 19.98 -16.03
N GLU A 186 -7.74 19.55 -15.94
CA GLU A 186 -7.03 18.81 -16.99
C GLU A 186 -6.73 17.37 -16.56
N GLU A 187 -6.33 16.57 -17.56
CA GLU A 187 -5.92 15.17 -17.35
C GLU A 187 -4.57 15.09 -16.63
N VAL A 188 -4.31 13.94 -16.00
CA VAL A 188 -3.01 13.66 -15.41
C VAL A 188 -1.97 13.47 -16.51
N ILE A 189 -0.80 14.07 -16.32
CA ILE A 189 0.35 14.03 -17.22
C ILE A 189 1.51 13.39 -16.45
N GLU A 190 2.07 12.29 -16.96
CA GLU A 190 3.34 11.78 -16.46
C GLU A 190 4.46 12.71 -16.89
N LYS A 191 5.32 13.06 -15.94
CA LYS A 191 6.53 13.82 -16.24
C LYS A 191 7.57 12.81 -16.69
N ASP A 192 7.70 12.66 -18.00
CA ASP A 192 8.63 11.75 -18.65
C ASP A 192 9.68 12.52 -19.47
N GLU A 193 10.50 11.80 -20.24
CA GLU A 193 11.53 12.41 -21.09
C GLU A 193 10.92 13.42 -22.08
N GLU A 194 9.78 13.08 -22.70
CA GLU A 194 9.10 13.94 -23.68
C GLU A 194 8.57 15.23 -23.02
N TYR A 195 8.00 15.12 -21.82
CA TYR A 195 7.56 16.30 -21.06
C TYR A 195 8.72 17.21 -20.68
N ALA A 196 9.87 16.64 -20.34
CA ALA A 196 11.01 17.42 -19.88
C ALA A 196 11.75 18.15 -21.02
N GLU A 197 11.63 17.68 -22.28
CA GLU A 197 12.18 18.34 -23.47
C GLU A 197 11.61 19.76 -23.66
N GLY A 198 12.49 20.77 -23.79
CA GLY A 198 12.11 22.17 -24.00
C GLY A 198 11.68 22.93 -22.75
N THR A 199 11.75 22.31 -21.56
CA THR A 199 11.50 23.00 -20.28
C THR A 199 12.78 23.66 -19.76
N PRO A 200 12.70 24.70 -18.91
CA PRO A 200 13.89 25.28 -18.27
C PRO A 200 14.68 24.31 -17.37
N PHE A 201 14.11 23.15 -17.07
CA PHE A 201 14.67 22.10 -16.22
C PHE A 201 15.09 20.85 -17.00
N GLU A 202 15.08 20.95 -18.34
CA GLU A 202 15.58 19.91 -19.23
C GLU A 202 17.04 19.55 -18.87
N GLY A 203 17.27 18.31 -18.48
CA GLY A 203 18.57 17.79 -18.02
C GLY A 203 18.62 17.56 -16.51
N GLU A 204 18.34 18.59 -15.70
CA GLU A 204 18.51 18.50 -14.23
C GLU A 204 17.53 17.52 -13.58
N TRP A 205 16.28 17.48 -14.07
CA TRP A 205 15.30 16.54 -13.55
C TRP A 205 15.62 15.09 -13.96
N GLN A 206 16.07 14.86 -15.20
CA GLN A 206 16.46 13.53 -15.66
C GLN A 206 17.68 13.01 -14.89
N GLU A 207 18.65 13.87 -14.59
CA GLU A 207 19.78 13.52 -13.72
C GLU A 207 19.29 13.16 -12.31
N ALA A 208 18.33 13.90 -11.75
CA ALA A 208 17.74 13.57 -10.46
C ALA A 208 17.01 12.22 -10.46
N VAL A 209 16.18 11.93 -11.47
CA VAL A 209 15.52 10.61 -11.60
C VAL A 209 16.54 9.47 -11.71
N ALA A 210 17.67 9.70 -12.36
CA ALA A 210 18.72 8.69 -12.52
C ALA A 210 19.55 8.48 -11.24
N GLU A 211 19.80 9.54 -10.45
CA GLU A 211 20.66 9.47 -9.27
C GLU A 211 19.92 9.16 -7.96
N MET A 212 18.74 9.73 -7.76
CA MET A 212 18.00 9.65 -6.49
C MET A 212 17.71 8.20 -6.05
N PRO A 213 17.29 7.27 -6.94
CA PRO A 213 17.18 5.85 -6.59
C PRO A 213 18.40 5.27 -5.89
N GLY A 214 19.58 5.53 -6.44
CA GLY A 214 20.84 5.04 -5.89
C GLY A 214 21.17 5.65 -4.53
N ARG A 215 20.72 6.88 -4.25
CA ARG A 215 20.92 7.51 -2.93
C ARG A 215 20.11 6.81 -1.85
N PHE A 216 18.87 6.44 -2.13
CA PHE A 216 18.03 5.71 -1.18
C PHE A 216 18.61 4.34 -0.85
N VAL A 217 19.06 3.60 -1.88
CA VAL A 217 19.72 2.30 -1.73
C VAL A 217 21.05 2.43 -0.96
N GLU A 218 21.89 3.42 -1.28
CA GLU A 218 23.18 3.62 -0.60
C GLU A 218 23.00 4.02 0.87
N ALA A 219 22.00 4.84 1.17
CA ALA A 219 21.70 5.29 2.53
C ALA A 219 20.93 4.24 3.34
N ASP A 220 20.26 3.29 2.68
CA ASP A 220 19.29 2.37 3.26
C ASP A 220 18.23 3.12 4.09
N ALA A 221 17.75 4.24 3.55
CA ALA A 221 16.87 5.17 4.25
C ALA A 221 16.08 6.05 3.27
N ALA A 222 14.91 6.52 3.70
CA ALA A 222 14.10 7.50 2.97
C ALA A 222 14.66 8.93 3.04
N GLU A 223 15.40 9.30 4.10
CA GLU A 223 15.98 10.64 4.23
C GLU A 223 17.38 10.69 3.61
N VAL A 224 17.54 11.43 2.50
CA VAL A 224 18.81 11.57 1.76
C VAL A 224 19.08 13.02 1.39
N GLU A 225 20.31 13.33 0.94
CA GLU A 225 20.61 14.67 0.43
C GLU A 225 19.85 14.96 -0.87
N VAL A 226 19.22 16.14 -0.93
CA VAL A 226 18.49 16.59 -2.12
C VAL A 226 19.39 16.75 -3.34
N PHE A 227 18.83 16.48 -4.53
CA PHE A 227 19.52 16.77 -5.79
C PHE A 227 19.44 18.28 -6.10
N THR A 228 20.58 18.89 -6.39
CA THR A 228 20.65 20.33 -6.73
C THR A 228 19.99 20.58 -8.09
N GLY A 229 19.00 21.47 -8.14
CA GLY A 229 18.17 21.70 -9.35
C GLY A 229 16.82 20.96 -9.32
N ALA A 230 16.70 19.93 -8.47
CA ALA A 230 15.48 19.12 -8.33
C ALA A 230 15.06 18.95 -6.86
N THR A 231 15.13 20.04 -6.07
CA THR A 231 14.86 19.99 -4.62
C THR A 231 13.43 19.53 -4.30
N SER A 232 12.41 20.11 -4.95
CA SER A 232 10.99 19.71 -4.72
C SER A 232 10.74 18.25 -5.07
N SER A 233 11.33 17.78 -6.17
CA SER A 233 11.30 16.39 -6.61
C SER A 233 11.95 15.46 -5.58
N SER A 234 13.14 15.82 -5.13
CA SER A 234 13.87 15.05 -4.11
C SER A 234 13.05 14.91 -2.83
N GLU A 235 12.50 16.02 -2.34
CA GLU A 235 11.65 16.04 -1.14
C GLU A 235 10.37 15.21 -1.30
N GLY A 236 9.71 15.32 -2.45
CA GLY A 236 8.52 14.52 -2.74
C GLY A 236 8.81 13.02 -2.82
N TRP A 237 9.93 12.62 -3.44
CA TRP A 237 10.34 11.21 -3.48
C TRP A 237 10.77 10.68 -2.12
N MET A 238 11.43 11.48 -1.26
CA MET A 238 11.71 11.07 0.12
C MET A 238 10.43 10.69 0.87
N GLN A 239 9.36 11.49 0.72
CA GLN A 239 8.05 11.20 1.31
C GLN A 239 7.40 9.93 0.72
N ALA A 240 7.50 9.74 -0.59
CA ALA A 240 7.00 8.53 -1.24
C ALA A 240 7.76 7.27 -0.80
N VAL A 241 9.08 7.34 -0.68
CA VAL A 241 9.91 6.22 -0.18
C VAL A 241 9.58 5.93 1.30
N GLU A 242 9.46 6.95 2.14
CA GLU A 242 9.01 6.80 3.53
C GLU A 242 7.65 6.09 3.59
N LYS A 243 6.71 6.48 2.72
CA LYS A 243 5.38 5.86 2.67
C LYS A 243 5.43 4.39 2.24
N ALA A 244 6.32 4.03 1.32
CA ALA A 244 6.52 2.64 0.92
C ALA A 244 7.08 1.80 2.08
N LEU A 245 8.06 2.33 2.83
CA LEU A 245 8.63 1.66 4.00
C LEU A 245 7.61 1.51 5.14
N GLU A 246 6.75 2.51 5.38
CA GLU A 246 5.64 2.39 6.33
C GLU A 246 4.72 1.20 6.00
N ARG A 247 4.49 0.94 4.71
CA ARG A 247 3.66 -0.18 4.24
C ARG A 247 4.37 -1.52 4.28
N ALA A 248 5.69 -1.51 4.11
CA ALA A 248 6.54 -2.67 4.28
C ALA A 248 6.64 -3.08 5.76
N SER A 249 6.38 -2.18 6.70
CA SER A 249 6.52 -2.42 8.15
C SER A 249 5.69 -3.63 8.62
N ILE A 250 6.38 -4.52 9.35
CA ILE A 250 5.74 -5.63 10.06
C ILE A 250 4.92 -5.11 11.24
N ASN A 251 5.37 -4.04 11.90
CA ASN A 251 4.79 -3.49 13.14
C ASN A 251 3.93 -2.24 12.92
#